data_AF-A0AAD9FG16-F1
#
_entry.id   AF-A0AAD9FG16-F1
#
_cell.length_a   1.000
_cell.length_b   1.000
_cell.length_c   1.000
_cell.angle_alpha   90.00
_cell.angle_beta   90.00
_cell.angle_gamma   90.00
#
_symmetry.space_group_name_H-M   'P 1'
#
loop_
_entity.id
_entity.type
_entity.pdbx_description
1 polymer ?
#
loop_
_entity_poly.entity_id
_entity_poly.type
_entity_poly.pdbx_seq_one_letter_code
_entity_poly.pdbx_strand_id
1 'polypeptide(L)'
;MHSPSNLHLSRSHFALQEFSLLRLDDVVEQQVNIVGFSVFNQTHPFFQDFVLSLNRSWQENCDHAPFAGTPLSSALLFDAVYAVVAAVQELNRSQNVGATQLSCKSSKIWEHGTSLMNYLRMVELEGLTGHIEFNSKGQRSNYILRIMQNSKDGLRQIGLWHSEGGLSMERKLPSINVTDTLFNTTLTITTILENPYVMLRPNHQELEGNDRYEGFCVDMLKELADILKFKYRIRLVGDGLYGVPGANGSWTGMVGELISRKADLAVAGLTITAEREKVIDFSKPYMTLGISIMYRVHL
;
A
#
# COMPACT_ATOMS: atom_id res chain seq x y z
N MET A 1 -5.73 22.43 -22.05
CA MET A 1 -6.44 21.14 -21.93
C MET A 1 -5.63 20.26 -21.00
N HIS A 2 -6.07 20.14 -19.75
CA HIS A 2 -5.39 19.37 -18.71
C HIS A 2 -5.74 17.88 -18.89
N SER A 3 -4.75 17.06 -19.22
CA SER A 3 -4.84 15.61 -19.08
C SER A 3 -4.65 15.22 -17.61
N PRO A 4 -5.40 14.25 -17.09
CA PRO A 4 -5.32 13.84 -15.70
C PRO A 4 -4.01 13.09 -15.44
N SER A 5 -3.37 13.43 -14.34
CA SER A 5 -2.21 12.79 -13.75
C SER A 5 -2.39 11.27 -13.62
N ASN A 6 -1.51 10.53 -14.28
CA ASN A 6 -1.37 9.08 -14.14
C ASN A 6 -1.08 8.72 -12.68
N LEU A 7 -2.02 8.03 -12.03
CA LEU A 7 -1.77 7.38 -10.74
C LEU A 7 -0.71 6.29 -10.94
N HIS A 8 0.47 6.50 -10.35
CA HIS A 8 1.47 5.46 -10.18
C HIS A 8 0.87 4.31 -9.35
N LEU A 9 0.53 3.21 -10.02
CA LEU A 9 0.24 1.93 -9.38
C LEU A 9 1.54 1.36 -8.81
N SER A 10 1.87 1.77 -7.58
CA SER A 10 2.69 0.95 -6.68
C SER A 10 2.06 -0.45 -6.62
N ARG A 11 2.87 -1.52 -6.53
CA ARG A 11 2.40 -2.89 -6.25
C ARG A 11 1.75 -2.92 -4.86
N SER A 12 0.53 -2.42 -4.78
CA SER A 12 -0.31 -2.41 -3.59
C SER A 12 -1.22 -3.61 -3.72
N HIS A 13 -0.92 -4.64 -2.94
CA HIS A 13 -1.83 -5.77 -2.79
C HIS A 13 -2.86 -5.38 -1.73
N PHE A 14 -4.13 -5.33 -2.13
CA PHE A 14 -5.25 -5.08 -1.22
C PHE A 14 -5.65 -6.41 -0.58
N ALA A 15 -5.57 -6.47 0.73
CA ALA A 15 -6.05 -7.60 1.50
C ALA A 15 -7.43 -7.28 2.12
N LEU A 16 -8.29 -8.31 2.18
CA LEU A 16 -9.67 -8.29 2.67
C LEU A 16 -9.77 -7.85 4.14
N GLN A 17 -11.02 -7.70 4.62
CA GLN A 17 -11.42 -7.25 5.97
C GLN A 17 -10.76 -8.00 7.16
N GLU A 18 -10.07 -9.12 6.93
CA GLU A 18 -9.30 -9.86 7.93
C GLU A 18 -7.79 -9.52 7.90
N PHE A 19 -7.41 -8.38 7.32
CA PHE A 19 -6.02 -7.93 7.24
C PHE A 19 -5.30 -7.96 8.59
N SER A 20 -6.02 -7.68 9.68
CA SER A 20 -5.51 -7.72 11.05
C SER A 20 -5.02 -9.10 11.51
N LEU A 21 -5.42 -10.19 10.82
CA LEU A 21 -5.06 -11.57 11.15
C LEU A 21 -3.88 -12.09 10.31
N LEU A 22 -3.46 -11.35 9.28
CA LEU A 22 -2.36 -11.77 8.43
C LEU A 22 -1.04 -11.52 9.14
N ARG A 23 -0.28 -12.59 9.37
CA ARG A 23 1.14 -12.50 9.74
C ARG A 23 1.94 -12.18 8.48
N LEU A 24 2.48 -10.97 8.44
CA LEU A 24 3.26 -10.46 7.31
C LEU A 24 4.77 -10.55 7.57
N ASP A 25 5.19 -11.26 8.62
CA ASP A 25 6.60 -11.34 9.06
C ASP A 25 7.54 -11.75 7.90
N ASP A 26 7.11 -12.69 7.05
CA ASP A 26 7.86 -13.15 5.86
C ASP A 26 7.79 -12.19 4.66
N VAL A 27 6.81 -11.27 4.64
CA VAL A 27 6.56 -10.35 3.51
C VAL A 27 7.22 -8.99 3.72
N VAL A 28 7.51 -8.62 4.97
CA VAL A 28 8.22 -7.37 5.34
C VAL A 28 9.65 -7.34 4.80
N GLU A 29 10.27 -8.50 4.54
CA GLU A 29 11.59 -8.58 3.90
C GLU A 29 11.57 -8.23 2.40
N GLN A 30 10.40 -8.33 1.76
CA GLN A 30 10.21 -7.89 0.38
C GLN A 30 9.74 -6.44 0.39
N GLN A 31 10.30 -5.58 -0.46
CA GLN A 31 9.95 -4.15 -0.59
C GLN A 31 8.52 -3.92 -1.14
N VAL A 32 7.50 -4.51 -0.51
CA VAL A 32 6.10 -4.48 -0.91
C VAL A 32 5.32 -3.72 0.14
N ASN A 33 4.71 -2.60 -0.28
CA ASN A 33 3.77 -1.85 0.54
C ASN A 33 2.42 -2.55 0.50
N ILE A 34 2.00 -3.14 1.61
CA ILE A 34 0.70 -3.79 1.73
C ILE A 34 -0.23 -2.87 2.51
N VAL A 35 -1.42 -2.65 1.96
CA VAL A 35 -2.48 -1.84 2.57
C VAL A 35 -3.71 -2.70 2.75
N GLY A 36 -4.32 -2.62 3.93
CA GLY A 36 -5.57 -3.28 4.24
C GLY A 36 -6.47 -2.42 5.10
N PHE A 37 -7.62 -2.98 5.47
CA PHE A 37 -8.68 -2.28 6.18
C PHE A 37 -9.01 -2.97 7.51
N SER A 38 -9.41 -2.18 8.50
CA SER A 38 -9.90 -2.65 9.79
C SER A 38 -11.12 -1.84 10.21
N VAL A 39 -12.07 -2.47 10.90
CA VAL A 39 -13.26 -1.80 11.48
C VAL A 39 -13.26 -1.81 12.99
N PHE A 40 -12.22 -2.37 13.62
CA PHE A 40 -12.18 -2.51 15.06
C PHE A 40 -12.07 -1.16 15.77
N ASN A 41 -12.90 -0.99 16.79
CA ASN A 41 -12.86 0.10 17.73
C ASN A 41 -12.09 -0.34 18.98
N GLN A 42 -10.76 -0.25 18.92
CA GLN A 42 -9.88 -0.67 20.01
C GLN A 42 -10.05 0.18 21.28
N THR A 43 -10.66 1.36 21.17
CA THR A 43 -10.93 2.24 22.32
C THR A 43 -12.24 1.89 23.03
N HIS A 44 -13.02 0.93 22.51
CA HIS A 44 -14.27 0.52 23.14
C HIS A 44 -14.00 -0.17 24.49
N PRO A 45 -14.75 0.13 25.58
CA PRO A 45 -14.45 -0.37 26.92
C PRO A 45 -14.34 -1.90 27.03
N PHE A 46 -15.19 -2.62 26.28
CA PHE A 46 -15.20 -4.09 26.29
C PHE A 46 -14.20 -4.73 25.31
N PHE A 47 -13.47 -3.94 24.52
CA PHE A 47 -12.59 -4.50 23.48
C PHE A 47 -11.46 -5.35 24.07
N GLN A 48 -10.80 -4.85 25.11
CA GLN A 48 -9.69 -5.57 25.73
C GLN A 48 -10.14 -6.89 26.37
N ASP A 49 -11.26 -6.87 27.10
CA ASP A 49 -11.83 -8.07 27.73
C ASP A 49 -12.32 -9.07 26.68
N PHE A 50 -12.89 -8.60 25.58
CA PHE A 50 -13.29 -9.43 24.45
C PHE A 50 -12.11 -10.17 23.83
N VAL A 51 -10.99 -9.47 23.57
CA VAL A 51 -9.75 -10.07 23.05
C VAL A 51 -9.19 -11.11 24.02
N LEU A 52 -9.15 -10.80 25.32
CA LEU A 52 -8.68 -11.73 26.35
C LEU A 52 -9.54 -12.98 26.44
N SER A 53 -10.87 -12.84 26.40
CA SER A 53 -11.80 -13.96 26.42
C SER A 53 -11.65 -14.85 25.19
N LEU A 54 -11.49 -14.27 24.01
CA LEU A 54 -11.25 -15.02 22.77
C LEU A 54 -9.92 -15.77 22.82
N ASN A 55 -8.85 -15.14 23.30
CA ASN A 55 -7.55 -15.79 23.43
C ASN A 55 -7.60 -16.98 24.41
N ARG A 56 -8.27 -16.83 25.55
CA ARG A 56 -8.46 -17.92 26.51
C ARG A 56 -9.23 -19.09 25.89
N SER A 57 -10.34 -18.80 25.21
CA SER A 57 -11.13 -19.82 24.51
C SER A 57 -10.35 -20.49 23.38
N TRP A 58 -9.46 -19.76 22.69
CA TRP A 58 -8.57 -20.31 21.69
C TRP A 58 -7.55 -21.26 22.31
N GLN A 59 -6.91 -20.87 23.41
CA GLN A 59 -5.96 -21.72 24.13
C GLN A 59 -6.60 -23.04 24.57
N GLU A 60 -7.82 -22.99 25.12
CA GLU A 60 -8.53 -24.21 25.55
C GLU A 60 -8.86 -25.18 24.40
N ASN A 61 -8.95 -24.70 23.15
CA ASN A 61 -9.40 -25.50 22.00
C ASN A 61 -8.31 -25.75 20.94
N CYS A 62 -7.20 -25.01 20.97
CA CYS A 62 -6.19 -24.94 19.91
C CYS A 62 -4.77 -24.82 20.49
N ASP A 63 -4.39 -25.74 21.38
CA ASP A 63 -3.11 -25.76 22.13
C ASP A 63 -1.84 -25.62 21.27
N HIS A 64 -1.91 -25.95 19.98
CA HIS A 64 -0.74 -26.05 19.10
C HIS A 64 -0.54 -24.83 18.19
N ALA A 65 -1.49 -23.87 18.18
CA ALA A 65 -1.45 -22.73 17.29
C ALA A 65 -1.49 -21.41 18.07
N PRO A 66 -0.50 -20.52 17.88
CA PRO A 66 -0.53 -19.21 18.52
C PRO A 66 -1.74 -18.41 18.03
N PHE A 67 -2.42 -17.71 18.95
CA PHE A 67 -3.59 -16.90 18.64
C PHE A 67 -3.29 -15.92 17.51
N ALA A 68 -4.06 -16.00 16.41
CA ALA A 68 -3.83 -15.19 15.20
C ALA A 68 -4.39 -13.76 15.31
N GLY A 69 -5.16 -13.48 16.36
CA GLY A 69 -5.85 -12.22 16.56
C GLY A 69 -7.37 -12.40 16.51
N THR A 70 -8.08 -11.28 16.58
CA THR A 70 -9.54 -11.24 16.69
C THR A 70 -10.21 -11.34 15.32
N PRO A 71 -11.00 -12.41 15.04
CA PRO A 71 -11.75 -12.49 13.81
C PRO A 71 -12.84 -11.41 13.75
N LEU A 72 -13.02 -10.81 12.57
CA LEU A 72 -14.06 -9.80 12.37
C LEU A 72 -15.46 -10.38 12.63
N SER A 73 -15.69 -11.62 12.21
CA SER A 73 -16.96 -12.33 12.44
C SER A 73 -17.32 -12.42 13.93
N SER A 74 -16.34 -12.63 14.81
CA SER A 74 -16.56 -12.68 16.26
C SER A 74 -16.99 -11.33 16.82
N ALA A 75 -16.38 -10.23 16.38
CA ALA A 75 -16.78 -8.88 16.83
C ALA A 75 -18.14 -8.48 16.27
N LEU A 76 -18.44 -8.82 15.00
CA LEU A 76 -19.77 -8.62 14.43
C LEU A 76 -20.84 -9.42 15.17
N LEU A 77 -20.53 -10.63 15.63
CA LEU A 77 -21.45 -11.43 16.43
C LEU A 77 -21.72 -10.79 17.79
N PHE A 78 -20.67 -10.30 18.46
CA PHE A 78 -20.81 -9.55 19.70
C PHE A 78 -21.75 -8.35 19.51
N ASP A 79 -21.46 -7.52 18.51
CA ASP A 79 -22.25 -6.33 18.19
C ASP A 79 -23.71 -6.68 17.80
N ALA A 80 -23.90 -7.77 17.05
CA ALA A 80 -25.23 -8.24 16.65
C ALA A 80 -26.11 -8.63 17.84
N VAL A 81 -25.55 -9.26 18.88
CA VAL A 81 -26.31 -9.61 20.09
C VAL A 81 -26.79 -8.34 20.79
N TYR A 82 -25.94 -7.34 20.94
CA TYR A 82 -26.33 -6.06 21.54
C TYR A 82 -27.40 -5.33 20.71
N ALA A 83 -27.27 -5.32 19.39
CA ALA A 83 -28.28 -4.72 18.51
C ALA A 83 -29.66 -5.39 18.65
N VAL A 84 -29.69 -6.73 18.69
CA VAL A 84 -30.93 -7.48 18.88
C VAL A 84 -31.53 -7.23 20.26
N VAL A 85 -30.71 -7.23 21.31
CA VAL A 85 -31.16 -6.95 22.68
C VAL A 85 -31.76 -5.54 22.77
N ALA A 86 -31.11 -4.53 22.21
CA ALA A 86 -31.61 -3.16 22.19
C ALA A 86 -32.97 -3.06 21.49
N ALA A 87 -33.11 -3.67 20.30
CA ALA A 87 -34.37 -3.66 19.55
C ALA A 87 -35.51 -4.39 20.29
N VAL A 88 -35.23 -5.54 20.91
CA VAL A 88 -36.22 -6.31 21.68
C VAL A 88 -36.65 -5.56 22.94
N GLN A 89 -35.72 -4.88 23.62
CA GLN A 89 -36.04 -4.05 24.79
C GLN A 89 -37.03 -2.93 24.42
N GLU A 90 -36.79 -2.20 23.34
CA GLU A 90 -37.69 -1.12 22.89
C GLU A 90 -39.06 -1.64 22.44
N LEU A 91 -39.09 -2.78 21.75
CA LEU A 91 -40.34 -3.44 21.39
C LEU A 91 -41.14 -3.85 22.65
N ASN A 92 -40.48 -4.42 23.65
CA ASN A 92 -41.12 -4.88 24.89
C ASN A 92 -41.62 -3.73 25.78
N ARG A 93 -41.05 -2.53 25.66
CA ARG A 93 -41.60 -1.31 26.30
C ARG A 93 -42.93 -0.88 25.68
N SER A 94 -43.12 -1.17 24.40
CA SER A 94 -44.25 -0.66 23.61
C SER A 94 -45.38 -1.68 23.46
N GLN A 95 -45.04 -2.98 23.45
CA GLN A 95 -45.96 -4.08 23.21
C GLN A 95 -45.63 -5.22 24.18
N ASN A 96 -46.62 -5.99 24.59
CA ASN A 96 -46.37 -7.21 25.37
C ASN A 96 -45.94 -8.33 24.41
N VAL A 97 -44.64 -8.58 24.33
CA VAL A 97 -44.06 -9.46 23.30
C VAL A 97 -44.01 -10.91 23.81
N GLY A 98 -44.72 -11.81 23.12
CA GLY A 98 -44.64 -13.24 23.35
C GLY A 98 -43.96 -14.00 22.20
N ALA A 99 -43.23 -15.06 22.54
CA ALA A 99 -42.71 -15.99 21.55
C ALA A 99 -43.83 -16.92 21.06
N THR A 100 -44.03 -17.01 19.75
CA THR A 100 -44.99 -17.94 19.13
C THR A 100 -44.27 -19.00 18.33
N GLN A 101 -44.58 -20.28 18.57
CA GLN A 101 -44.06 -21.36 17.74
C GLN A 101 -44.74 -21.33 16.37
N LEU A 102 -43.93 -21.31 15.31
CA LEU A 102 -44.38 -21.31 13.92
C LEU A 102 -43.92 -22.57 13.20
N SER A 103 -44.55 -22.86 12.06
CA SER A 103 -44.19 -23.97 11.17
C SER A 103 -44.03 -23.45 9.75
N CYS A 104 -42.96 -23.83 9.06
CA CYS A 104 -42.70 -23.44 7.68
C CYS A 104 -43.72 -23.99 6.68
N LYS A 105 -44.60 -24.91 7.08
CA LYS A 105 -45.71 -25.43 6.27
C LYS A 105 -46.96 -24.54 6.35
N SER A 106 -46.99 -23.57 7.26
CA SER A 106 -48.13 -22.68 7.49
C SER A 106 -47.79 -21.26 7.05
N SER A 107 -48.79 -20.52 6.55
CA SER A 107 -48.68 -19.09 6.25
C SER A 107 -48.82 -18.19 7.48
N LYS A 108 -48.87 -18.75 8.69
CA LYS A 108 -48.89 -17.98 9.94
C LYS A 108 -47.56 -17.24 10.12
N ILE A 109 -47.64 -15.95 10.37
CA ILE A 109 -46.51 -15.08 10.69
C ILE A 109 -46.55 -14.68 12.15
N TRP A 110 -45.39 -14.31 12.70
CA TRP A 110 -45.34 -13.70 14.02
C TRP A 110 -45.79 -12.25 13.92
N GLU A 111 -46.81 -11.87 14.70
CA GLU A 111 -47.48 -10.58 14.62
C GLU A 111 -46.55 -9.38 14.88
N HIS A 112 -45.52 -9.57 15.72
CA HIS A 112 -44.56 -8.52 16.05
C HIS A 112 -43.33 -8.49 15.11
N GLY A 113 -43.26 -9.35 14.10
CA GLY A 113 -42.08 -9.47 13.23
C GLY A 113 -41.73 -8.17 12.50
N THR A 114 -42.72 -7.48 11.94
CA THR A 114 -42.53 -6.18 11.26
C THR A 114 -42.10 -5.10 12.24
N SER A 115 -42.70 -5.05 13.44
CA SER A 115 -42.33 -4.11 14.49
C SER A 115 -40.89 -4.32 14.93
N LEU A 116 -40.47 -5.57 15.19
CA LEU A 116 -39.09 -5.89 15.55
C LEU A 116 -38.11 -5.44 14.46
N MET A 117 -38.43 -5.67 13.19
CA MET A 117 -37.58 -5.22 12.07
C MET A 117 -37.46 -3.70 12.02
N ASN A 118 -38.51 -2.96 12.35
CA ASN A 118 -38.45 -1.50 12.44
C ASN A 118 -37.57 -1.05 13.61
N TYR A 119 -37.70 -1.65 14.80
CA TYR A 119 -36.81 -1.36 15.94
C TYR A 119 -35.36 -1.70 15.63
N LEU A 120 -35.08 -2.83 14.96
CA LEU A 120 -33.74 -3.20 14.52
C LEU A 120 -33.12 -2.16 13.58
N ARG A 121 -33.90 -1.59 12.67
CA ARG A 121 -33.43 -0.52 11.76
C ARG A 121 -33.21 0.81 12.46
N MET A 122 -33.82 1.02 13.63
CA MET A 122 -33.65 2.21 14.46
C MET A 122 -32.53 2.07 15.50
N VAL A 123 -31.87 0.91 15.57
CA VAL A 123 -30.74 0.72 16.49
C VAL A 123 -29.60 1.65 16.09
N GLU A 124 -29.17 2.44 17.07
CA GLU A 124 -27.97 3.26 17.02
C GLU A 124 -27.16 2.97 18.29
N LEU A 125 -25.96 2.40 18.13
CA LEU A 125 -25.08 2.06 19.26
C LEU A 125 -23.60 2.10 18.88
N GLU A 126 -22.74 2.18 19.89
CA GLU A 126 -21.30 2.00 19.74
C GLU A 126 -20.91 0.56 20.10
N GLY A 127 -20.32 -0.16 19.16
CA GLY A 127 -19.85 -1.54 19.34
C GLY A 127 -18.34 -1.72 19.18
N LEU A 128 -17.91 -2.97 19.19
CA LEU A 128 -16.52 -3.36 18.92
C LEU A 128 -16.08 -3.02 17.50
N THR A 129 -17.04 -2.87 16.57
CA THR A 129 -16.78 -2.43 15.19
C THR A 129 -17.07 -0.93 14.98
N GLY A 130 -17.15 -0.15 16.05
CA GLY A 130 -17.43 1.30 16.01
C GLY A 130 -18.93 1.61 15.96
N HIS A 131 -19.28 2.76 15.39
CA HIS A 131 -20.65 3.22 15.27
C HIS A 131 -21.50 2.27 14.41
N ILE A 132 -22.65 1.86 14.93
CA ILE A 132 -23.59 0.95 14.29
C ILE A 132 -24.93 1.66 14.15
N GLU A 133 -25.30 1.90 12.90
CA GLU A 133 -26.63 2.36 12.49
C GLU A 133 -27.01 1.67 11.18
N PHE A 134 -28.31 1.66 10.86
CA PHE A 134 -28.83 1.01 9.66
C PHE A 134 -29.68 1.97 8.83
N ASN A 135 -29.57 1.85 7.51
CA ASN A 135 -30.44 2.58 6.60
C ASN A 135 -31.83 1.90 6.48
N SER A 136 -32.72 2.50 5.68
CA SER A 136 -34.08 1.99 5.45
C SER A 136 -34.15 0.57 4.84
N LYS A 137 -33.04 0.08 4.25
CA LYS A 137 -32.91 -1.27 3.71
C LYS A 137 -32.33 -2.27 4.72
N GLY A 138 -31.94 -1.83 5.92
CA GLY A 138 -31.25 -2.66 6.92
C GLY A 138 -29.77 -2.87 6.63
N GLN A 139 -29.16 -2.01 5.81
CA GLN A 139 -27.72 -2.04 5.55
C GLN A 139 -27.02 -1.07 6.49
N ARG A 140 -25.85 -1.44 7.01
CA ARG A 140 -25.07 -0.57 7.89
C ARG A 140 -24.65 0.72 7.16
N SER A 141 -24.90 1.86 7.77
CA SER A 141 -24.50 3.19 7.30
C SER A 141 -23.56 3.87 8.30
N ASN A 142 -23.04 5.06 7.95
CA ASN A 142 -22.20 5.91 8.82
C ASN A 142 -21.06 5.15 9.54
N TYR A 143 -20.40 4.24 8.84
CA TYR A 143 -19.30 3.46 9.40
C TYR A 143 -17.95 4.04 8.99
N ILE A 144 -16.94 3.71 9.79
CA ILE A 144 -15.56 4.15 9.59
C ILE A 144 -14.68 2.93 9.32
N LEU A 145 -13.93 2.96 8.22
CA LEU A 145 -12.87 2.00 7.94
C LEU A 145 -11.52 2.62 8.30
N ARG A 146 -10.70 1.89 9.05
CA ARG A 146 -9.31 2.25 9.35
C ARG A 146 -8.41 1.66 8.27
N ILE A 147 -7.54 2.49 7.71
CA ILE A 147 -6.59 2.07 6.70
C ILE A 147 -5.28 1.74 7.39
N MET A 148 -4.83 0.51 7.20
CA MET A 148 -3.67 -0.07 7.85
C MET A 148 -2.61 -0.36 6.78
N GLN A 149 -1.36 -0.01 7.06
CA GLN A 149 -0.21 -0.30 6.22
C GLN A 149 0.76 -1.23 6.96
N ASN A 150 1.40 -2.15 6.25
CA ASN A 150 2.52 -2.89 6.85
C ASN A 150 3.70 -1.93 7.14
N SER A 151 4.35 -2.18 8.27
CA SER A 151 5.60 -1.53 8.67
C SER A 151 6.52 -2.59 9.28
N LYS A 152 7.78 -2.24 9.51
CA LYS A 152 8.75 -3.10 10.21
C LYS A 152 8.27 -3.47 11.63
N ASP A 153 7.52 -2.57 12.25
CA ASP A 153 6.98 -2.74 13.62
C ASP A 153 5.56 -3.34 13.63
N GLY A 154 5.09 -3.89 12.50
CA GLY A 154 3.74 -4.43 12.35
C GLY A 154 2.78 -3.49 11.61
N LEU A 155 1.47 -3.72 11.79
CA LEU A 155 0.44 -2.93 11.10
C LEU A 155 0.26 -1.56 11.74
N ARG A 156 0.40 -0.50 10.94
CA ARG A 156 0.23 0.88 11.37
C ARG A 156 -0.99 1.52 10.69
N GLN A 157 -1.83 2.22 11.46
CA GLN A 157 -2.90 3.03 10.89
C GLN A 157 -2.31 4.25 10.14
N ILE A 158 -2.76 4.50 8.92
CA ILE A 158 -2.32 5.62 8.08
C ILE A 158 -3.47 6.57 7.68
N GLY A 159 -4.71 6.18 7.93
CA GLY A 159 -5.87 7.00 7.64
C GLY A 159 -7.19 6.36 8.04
N LEU A 160 -8.26 7.12 7.84
CA LEU A 160 -9.65 6.73 8.06
C LEU A 160 -10.41 6.96 6.76
N TRP A 161 -11.35 6.08 6.46
CA TRP A 161 -12.34 6.27 5.42
C TRP A 161 -13.72 6.33 6.07
N HIS A 162 -14.39 7.45 5.89
CA HIS A 162 -15.76 7.67 6.34
C HIS A 162 -16.71 7.34 5.19
N SER A 163 -17.81 6.64 5.47
CA SER A 163 -18.78 6.27 4.43
C SER A 163 -19.37 7.46 3.68
N GLU A 164 -19.55 8.60 4.35
CA GLU A 164 -20.06 9.83 3.74
C GLU A 164 -18.96 10.85 3.38
N GLY A 165 -17.89 10.90 4.17
CA GLY A 165 -16.82 11.91 4.05
C GLY A 165 -15.61 11.48 3.21
N GLY A 166 -15.54 10.22 2.79
CA GLY A 166 -14.41 9.69 2.05
C GLY A 166 -13.13 9.56 2.89
N LEU A 167 -11.98 9.68 2.23
CA LEU A 167 -10.65 9.42 2.81
C LEU A 167 -10.11 10.62 3.61
N SER A 168 -9.73 10.37 4.86
CA SER A 168 -8.99 11.28 5.74
C SER A 168 -7.66 10.63 6.15
N MET A 169 -6.55 11.13 5.60
CA MET A 169 -5.21 10.63 5.95
C MET A 169 -4.72 11.23 7.27
N GLU A 170 -4.05 10.42 8.09
CA GLU A 170 -3.45 10.91 9.31
C GLU A 170 -2.26 11.82 8.96
N ARG A 171 -2.30 13.09 9.40
CA ARG A 171 -1.30 14.13 9.03
C ARG A 171 0.13 13.83 9.49
N LYS A 172 0.36 12.70 10.15
CA LYS A 172 1.68 12.10 10.40
C LYS A 172 2.11 11.17 9.26
N LEU A 173 1.78 11.47 8.00
CA LEU A 173 2.79 11.17 6.98
C LEU A 173 3.99 12.05 7.34
N PRO A 174 5.22 11.50 7.42
CA PRO A 174 6.38 12.35 7.53
C PRO A 174 6.23 13.41 6.45
N SER A 175 6.21 14.69 6.83
CA SER A 175 6.42 15.76 5.87
C SER A 175 7.60 15.32 5.03
N ILE A 176 7.38 15.15 3.73
CA ILE A 176 8.41 14.71 2.80
C ILE A 176 9.41 15.86 2.72
N ASN A 177 10.29 15.96 3.72
CA ASN A 177 11.55 16.64 3.58
C ASN A 177 12.32 15.74 2.61
N VAL A 178 12.42 16.18 1.35
CA VAL A 178 13.04 15.44 0.25
C VAL A 178 14.46 14.99 0.63
N THR A 179 15.12 15.72 1.54
CA THR A 179 16.42 15.38 2.15
C THR A 179 16.38 14.13 3.04
N ASP A 180 15.28 13.87 3.77
CA ASP A 180 15.15 12.70 4.64
C ASP A 180 14.75 11.44 3.87
N THR A 181 14.13 11.58 2.68
CA THR A 181 13.62 10.43 1.90
C THR A 181 14.68 9.56 1.24
N LEU A 182 15.85 10.13 0.96
CA LEU A 182 16.94 9.41 0.31
C LEU A 182 18.06 9.05 1.29
N PHE A 183 18.02 9.57 2.52
CA PHE A 183 19.03 9.34 3.53
C PHE A 183 19.15 7.85 3.84
N ASN A 184 20.31 7.27 3.55
CA ASN A 184 20.62 5.85 3.75
C ASN A 184 19.79 4.87 2.89
N THR A 185 19.13 5.36 1.83
CA THR A 185 18.50 4.52 0.79
C THR A 185 19.55 4.14 -0.26
N THR A 186 19.64 2.86 -0.63
CA THR A 186 20.59 2.38 -1.66
C THR A 186 19.92 2.29 -3.03
N LEU A 187 20.23 3.22 -3.93
CA LEU A 187 19.69 3.28 -5.28
C LEU A 187 20.47 2.37 -6.25
N THR A 188 19.75 1.70 -7.14
CA THR A 188 20.30 0.94 -8.26
C THR A 188 20.45 1.85 -9.47
N ILE A 189 21.68 2.10 -9.88
CA ILE A 189 21.98 2.98 -11.01
C ILE A 189 22.30 2.13 -12.22
N THR A 190 21.47 2.20 -13.25
CA THR A 190 21.79 1.60 -14.55
C THR A 190 22.61 2.58 -15.40
N THR A 191 23.61 2.06 -16.09
CA THR A 191 24.48 2.84 -16.95
C THR A 191 25.03 1.97 -18.08
N ILE A 192 25.77 2.59 -19.01
CA ILE A 192 26.42 1.95 -20.15
C ILE A 192 27.88 2.39 -20.22
N LEU A 193 28.78 1.50 -20.65
CA LEU A 193 30.18 1.86 -20.86
C LEU A 193 30.32 2.77 -22.09
N GLU A 194 30.78 3.99 -21.86
CA GLU A 194 30.97 5.01 -22.88
C GLU A 194 32.09 5.95 -22.45
N ASN A 195 33.16 6.04 -23.23
CA ASN A 195 34.25 6.98 -22.94
C ASN A 195 33.83 8.41 -23.35
N PRO A 196 34.03 9.46 -22.52
CA PRO A 196 34.65 9.48 -21.18
C PRO A 196 33.65 9.48 -20.02
N TYR A 197 32.39 9.13 -20.27
CA TYR A 197 31.29 9.22 -19.30
C TYR A 197 31.36 8.13 -18.23
N VAL A 198 31.46 6.86 -18.64
CA VAL A 198 31.62 5.70 -17.74
C VAL A 198 32.58 4.71 -18.39
N MET A 199 33.67 4.44 -17.70
CA MET A 199 34.76 3.57 -18.12
C MET A 199 35.09 2.59 -17.01
N LEU A 200 35.66 1.44 -17.37
CA LEU A 200 36.29 0.55 -16.39
C LEU A 200 37.67 1.09 -16.05
N ARG A 201 38.01 1.11 -14.76
CA ARG A 201 39.37 1.43 -14.31
C ARG A 201 40.37 0.40 -14.83
N PRO A 202 41.64 0.76 -15.06
CA PRO A 202 42.66 -0.19 -15.51
C PRO A 202 42.79 -1.44 -14.61
N ASN A 203 42.67 -1.27 -13.29
CA ASN A 203 42.73 -2.35 -12.31
C ASN A 203 41.34 -2.83 -11.84
N HIS A 204 40.30 -2.68 -12.66
CA HIS A 204 38.91 -3.01 -12.27
C HIS A 204 38.70 -4.47 -11.82
N GLN A 205 39.60 -5.39 -12.19
CA GLN A 205 39.53 -6.79 -11.78
C GLN A 205 39.87 -7.00 -10.30
N GLU A 206 40.65 -6.08 -9.72
CA GLU A 206 41.04 -6.09 -8.30
C GLU A 206 40.09 -5.26 -7.43
N LEU A 207 39.16 -4.53 -8.05
CA LEU A 207 38.21 -3.65 -7.39
C LEU A 207 36.83 -4.28 -7.35
N GLU A 208 36.02 -3.91 -6.35
CA GLU A 208 34.66 -4.40 -6.19
C GLU A 208 33.63 -3.27 -6.27
N GLY A 209 32.40 -3.64 -6.62
CA GLY A 209 31.26 -2.71 -6.63
C GLY A 209 31.48 -1.51 -7.55
N ASN A 210 31.30 -0.31 -6.99
CA ASN A 210 31.33 0.97 -7.70
C ASN A 210 32.76 1.40 -8.06
N ASP A 211 33.77 0.98 -7.30
CA ASP A 211 35.15 1.42 -7.47
C ASP A 211 35.77 0.93 -8.79
N ARG A 212 35.15 -0.07 -9.41
CA ARG A 212 35.52 -0.59 -10.74
C ARG A 212 35.34 0.42 -11.87
N TYR A 213 34.57 1.48 -11.64
CA TYR A 213 34.20 2.45 -12.67
C TYR A 213 34.87 3.82 -12.42
N GLU A 214 35.09 4.55 -13.51
CA GLU A 214 35.56 5.93 -13.53
C GLU A 214 34.96 6.70 -14.70
N GLY A 215 35.04 8.03 -14.69
CA GLY A 215 34.53 8.89 -15.76
C GLY A 215 33.55 9.95 -15.28
N PHE A 216 33.18 10.84 -16.19
CA PHE A 216 32.40 12.03 -15.86
C PHE A 216 31.07 11.73 -15.13
N CYS A 217 30.32 10.73 -15.58
CA CYS A 217 29.05 10.35 -14.96
C CYS A 217 29.24 9.69 -13.59
N VAL A 218 30.37 8.99 -13.38
CA VAL A 218 30.71 8.37 -12.09
C VAL A 218 31.01 9.45 -11.05
N ASP A 219 31.79 10.46 -11.42
CA ASP A 219 32.12 11.58 -10.54
C ASP A 219 30.88 12.43 -10.22
N MET A 220 30.06 12.73 -11.24
CA MET A 220 28.80 13.44 -11.04
C MET A 220 27.85 12.70 -10.09
N LEU A 221 27.73 11.37 -10.24
CA LEU A 221 26.90 10.55 -9.37
C LEU A 221 27.41 10.55 -7.92
N LYS A 222 28.74 10.54 -7.73
CA LYS A 222 29.38 10.64 -6.41
C LYS A 222 29.05 11.98 -5.73
N GLU A 223 29.20 13.10 -6.44
CA GLU A 223 28.85 14.43 -5.91
C GLU A 223 27.36 14.53 -5.55
N LEU A 224 26.47 13.99 -6.40
CA LEU A 224 25.03 13.95 -6.10
C LEU A 224 24.73 13.10 -4.85
N ALA A 225 25.38 11.95 -4.70
CA ALA A 225 25.23 11.09 -3.54
C ALA A 225 25.72 11.78 -2.26
N ASP A 226 26.81 12.55 -2.34
CA ASP A 226 27.36 13.28 -1.20
C ASP A 226 26.49 14.47 -0.79
N ILE A 227 25.85 15.16 -1.74
CA ILE A 227 24.91 16.27 -1.47
C ILE A 227 23.59 15.74 -0.90
N LEU A 228 23.02 14.72 -1.54
CA LEU A 228 21.67 14.20 -1.23
C LEU A 228 21.68 13.05 -0.22
N LYS A 229 22.86 12.59 0.21
CA LYS A 229 23.08 11.57 1.25
C LYS A 229 22.45 10.20 0.97
N PHE A 230 22.37 9.80 -0.30
CA PHE A 230 21.98 8.44 -0.69
C PHE A 230 23.18 7.52 -0.90
N LYS A 231 22.96 6.21 -0.76
CA LYS A 231 23.90 5.17 -1.19
C LYS A 231 23.52 4.71 -2.58
N TYR A 232 24.46 4.19 -3.36
CA TYR A 232 24.15 3.68 -4.68
C TYR A 232 25.00 2.48 -5.08
N ARG A 233 24.51 1.71 -6.04
CA ARG A 233 25.24 0.64 -6.72
C ARG A 233 25.14 0.83 -8.23
N ILE A 234 26.29 0.85 -8.91
CA ILE A 234 26.35 0.92 -10.36
C ILE A 234 26.15 -0.48 -10.95
N ARG A 235 25.29 -0.58 -11.95
CA ARG A 235 25.10 -1.76 -12.78
C ARG A 235 25.14 -1.37 -14.25
N LEU A 236 25.81 -2.19 -15.04
CA LEU A 236 25.73 -2.07 -16.49
C LEU A 236 24.38 -2.61 -16.96
N VAL A 237 23.77 -1.89 -17.90
CA VAL A 237 22.55 -2.31 -18.58
C VAL A 237 22.75 -3.68 -19.22
N GLY A 238 21.80 -4.60 -19.03
CA GLY A 238 22.01 -6.01 -19.36
C GLY A 238 22.22 -6.31 -20.84
N ASP A 239 21.60 -5.53 -21.73
CA ASP A 239 21.66 -5.71 -23.18
C ASP A 239 22.62 -4.73 -23.89
N GLY A 240 23.28 -3.83 -23.15
CA GLY A 240 24.20 -2.84 -23.71
C GLY A 240 23.52 -1.75 -24.55
N LEU A 241 22.20 -1.53 -24.42
CA LEU A 241 21.46 -0.54 -25.21
C LEU A 241 21.00 0.65 -24.35
N TYR A 242 20.87 1.82 -24.99
CA TYR A 242 20.25 2.98 -24.35
C TYR A 242 18.76 2.78 -24.10
N GLY A 243 18.08 2.18 -25.08
CA GLY A 243 16.66 1.86 -25.03
C GLY A 243 15.94 2.31 -26.29
N VAL A 244 15.29 1.34 -26.92
CA VAL A 244 14.55 1.44 -28.18
C VAL A 244 13.13 0.90 -27.95
N PRO A 245 12.09 1.56 -28.48
CA PRO A 245 10.73 1.05 -28.39
C PRO A 245 10.57 -0.21 -29.23
N GLY A 246 10.03 -1.26 -28.63
CA GLY A 246 9.56 -2.45 -29.32
C GLY A 246 8.15 -2.25 -29.89
N ALA A 247 7.77 -3.09 -30.85
CA ALA A 247 6.47 -3.03 -31.51
C ALA A 247 5.27 -3.21 -30.54
N ASN A 248 5.51 -3.81 -29.38
CA ASN A 248 4.47 -4.17 -28.42
C ASN A 248 4.36 -3.17 -27.25
N GLY A 249 4.96 -1.98 -27.39
CA GLY A 249 5.07 -0.98 -26.32
C GLY A 249 6.12 -1.33 -25.26
N SER A 250 6.87 -2.42 -25.44
CA SER A 250 8.04 -2.74 -24.61
C SER A 250 9.21 -1.81 -24.93
N TRP A 251 10.18 -1.74 -24.03
CA TRP A 251 11.42 -0.99 -24.22
C TRP A 251 12.62 -1.85 -23.85
N THR A 252 13.68 -1.74 -24.64
CA THR A 252 14.99 -2.34 -24.34
C THR A 252 15.85 -1.38 -23.51
N GLY A 253 17.07 -1.80 -23.18
CA GLY A 253 18.09 -0.92 -22.63
C GLY A 253 17.77 -0.32 -21.28
N MET A 254 18.46 0.77 -20.97
CA MET A 254 18.30 1.50 -19.71
C MET A 254 16.85 2.01 -19.55
N VAL A 255 16.20 2.46 -20.63
CA VAL A 255 14.79 2.88 -20.59
C VAL A 255 13.89 1.72 -20.16
N GLY A 256 14.09 0.52 -20.71
CA GLY A 256 13.35 -0.68 -20.32
C GLY A 256 13.60 -1.10 -18.87
N GLU A 257 14.84 -0.96 -18.39
CA GLU A 257 15.18 -1.23 -17.00
C GLU A 257 14.49 -0.27 -16.01
N LEU A 258 14.34 1.01 -16.38
CA LEU A 258 13.57 1.98 -15.57
C LEU A 258 12.07 1.67 -15.56
N ILE A 259 11.48 1.39 -16.73
CA ILE A 259 10.04 1.06 -16.84
C ILE A 259 9.70 -0.20 -16.03
N SER A 260 10.57 -1.21 -16.10
CA SER A 260 10.40 -2.46 -15.36
C SER A 260 10.89 -2.39 -13.90
N ARG A 261 11.35 -1.22 -13.44
CA ARG A 261 11.92 -0.98 -12.09
C ARG A 261 13.05 -1.94 -11.71
N LYS A 262 13.84 -2.38 -12.70
CA LYS A 262 15.10 -3.09 -12.47
C LYS A 262 16.21 -2.14 -12.00
N ALA A 263 16.08 -0.86 -12.36
CA ALA A 263 16.93 0.22 -11.91
C ALA A 263 16.07 1.38 -11.37
N ASP A 264 16.63 2.13 -10.43
CA ASP A 264 15.97 3.27 -9.79
C ASP A 264 16.28 4.58 -10.51
N LEU A 265 17.47 4.66 -11.13
CA LEU A 265 17.93 5.82 -11.89
C LEU A 265 18.87 5.37 -13.02
N ALA A 266 18.84 6.09 -14.15
CA ALA A 266 19.82 5.93 -15.22
C ALA A 266 20.73 7.15 -15.28
N VAL A 267 22.05 6.93 -15.22
CA VAL A 267 23.05 8.01 -15.34
C VAL A 267 24.00 7.66 -16.47
N ALA A 268 23.86 8.33 -17.62
CA ALA A 268 24.64 8.11 -18.83
C ALA A 268 24.54 9.32 -19.78
N GLY A 269 25.22 9.26 -20.93
CA GLY A 269 25.01 10.14 -22.08
C GLY A 269 23.67 9.92 -22.80
N LEU A 270 22.56 9.84 -22.04
CA LEU A 270 21.24 9.53 -22.59
C LEU A 270 20.56 10.78 -23.18
N THR A 271 20.43 10.83 -24.51
CA THR A 271 19.70 11.92 -25.19
C THR A 271 18.22 11.92 -24.81
N ILE A 272 17.72 13.09 -24.40
CA ILE A 272 16.30 13.35 -24.16
C ILE A 272 15.58 13.41 -25.51
N THR A 273 14.58 12.55 -25.70
CA THR A 273 13.76 12.50 -26.91
C THR A 273 12.27 12.43 -26.54
N ALA A 274 11.41 12.95 -27.43
CA ALA A 274 9.97 12.96 -27.20
C ALA A 274 9.35 11.56 -27.05
N GLU A 275 9.99 10.51 -27.58
CA GLU A 275 9.53 9.13 -27.37
C GLU A 275 9.87 8.61 -25.98
N ARG A 276 11.06 8.95 -25.45
CA ARG A 276 11.50 8.54 -24.11
C ARG A 276 10.74 9.29 -23.02
N GLU A 277 10.49 10.58 -23.21
CA GLU A 277 9.72 11.41 -22.26
C GLU A 277 8.27 10.93 -22.06
N LYS A 278 7.73 10.11 -22.97
CA LYS A 278 6.40 9.51 -22.80
C LYS A 278 6.36 8.38 -21.78
N VAL A 279 7.51 7.78 -21.47
CA VAL A 279 7.60 6.53 -20.69
C VAL A 279 8.51 6.64 -19.46
N ILE A 280 9.40 7.62 -19.43
CA ILE A 280 10.26 7.95 -18.29
C ILE A 280 10.36 9.47 -18.12
N ASP A 281 10.56 9.91 -16.89
CA ASP A 281 10.80 11.32 -16.57
C ASP A 281 12.30 11.63 -16.65
N PHE A 282 12.62 12.87 -17.03
CA PHE A 282 13.99 13.39 -17.09
C PHE A 282 14.20 14.55 -16.13
N SER A 283 15.42 14.71 -15.64
CA SER A 283 15.86 15.97 -15.04
C SER A 283 16.07 17.03 -16.12
N LYS A 284 16.39 18.26 -15.70
CA LYS A 284 17.00 19.22 -16.63
C LYS A 284 18.31 18.64 -17.19
N PRO A 285 18.64 18.89 -18.47
CA PRO A 285 19.87 18.39 -19.07
C PRO A 285 21.08 18.99 -18.35
N TYR A 286 22.10 18.17 -18.07
CA TYR A 286 23.36 18.61 -17.46
C TYR A 286 24.39 19.06 -18.51
N MET A 287 24.21 18.68 -19.78
CA MET A 287 25.07 19.05 -20.90
C MET A 287 24.21 19.24 -22.15
N THR A 288 24.52 20.28 -22.94
CA THR A 288 23.87 20.53 -24.23
C THR A 288 24.85 20.19 -25.35
N LEU A 289 24.43 19.28 -26.23
CA LEU A 289 25.22 18.77 -27.34
C LEU A 289 24.40 18.90 -28.63
N GLY A 290 25.09 18.94 -29.77
CA GLY A 290 24.48 18.98 -31.11
C GLY A 290 25.14 17.99 -32.05
N ILE A 291 24.45 17.67 -33.15
CA ILE A 291 24.98 16.78 -34.20
C ILE A 291 26.19 17.46 -34.84
N SER A 292 27.33 16.78 -34.80
CA SER A 292 28.59 17.23 -35.41
C SER A 292 29.09 16.21 -36.42
N ILE A 293 29.75 16.66 -37.48
CA ILE A 293 30.30 15.81 -38.53
C ILE A 293 31.82 15.74 -38.36
N MET A 294 32.34 14.53 -38.21
CA MET A 294 33.78 14.25 -38.20
C MET A 294 34.18 13.69 -39.56
N TYR A 295 35.20 14.25 -40.20
CA TYR A 295 35.77 13.74 -41.43
C TYR A 295 37.29 13.65 -41.31
N ARG A 296 37.87 12.67 -42.02
CA ARG A 296 39.33 12.49 -42.04
C ARG A 296 39.96 13.56 -42.91
N VAL A 297 40.87 14.35 -42.34
CA VAL A 297 41.78 15.20 -43.12
C VAL A 297 42.90 14.30 -43.66
N HIS A 298 43.09 14.29 -44.98
CA HIS A 298 44.30 13.72 -45.58
C HIS A 298 45.37 14.82 -45.55
N LEU A 299 46.41 14.60 -44.75
CA LEU A 299 47.65 15.38 -44.74
C LEU A 299 48.65 14.74 -45.68
#